data_AF-A0A2S9IT70-F1
#
_entry.id   AF-A0A2S9IT70-F1
#
_cell.length_a   1.000
_cell.length_b   1.000
_cell.length_c   1.000
_cell.angle_alpha   90.00
_cell.angle_beta   90.00
_cell.angle_gamma   90.00
#
_symmetry.space_group_name_H-M   'P 1'
#
loop_
_entity.id
_entity.type
_entity.pdbx_description
1 polymer ?
#
loop_
_entity_poly.entity_id
_entity_poly.type
_entity_poly.pdbx_seq_one_letter_code
_entity_poly.pdbx_strand_id
1 'polypeptide(L)'
;MSEDKIEIVRGSGNVYADMGDPDADTKQMKAFLAAEIIAVLNRRHLTVRAAAELTGVTPSDISNVRNAHLGKFTIDRLVRVLNRLDRKVTVTVEKTGRGTVAA
;
A
#
# COMPACT_ATOMS: atom_id res chain seq x y z
N MET A 1 23.99 7.93 -28.98
CA MET A 1 23.56 7.41 -27.66
C MET A 1 24.68 7.81 -26.72
N SER A 2 24.45 8.81 -25.86
CA SER A 2 25.47 9.26 -24.92
C SER A 2 25.79 8.14 -23.91
N GLU A 3 27.08 7.93 -23.63
CA GLU A 3 27.59 6.99 -22.63
C GLU A 3 27.46 7.56 -21.21
N ASP A 4 26.29 8.10 -20.87
CA ASP A 4 26.05 8.58 -19.52
C ASP A 4 25.92 7.36 -18.60
N LYS A 5 26.87 7.25 -17.67
CA LYS A 5 26.96 6.15 -16.71
C LYS A 5 25.77 6.24 -15.76
N ILE A 6 24.78 5.39 -15.94
CA ILE A 6 23.61 5.32 -15.05
C ILE A 6 24.08 4.82 -13.69
N GLU A 7 23.96 5.66 -12.67
CA GLU A 7 24.23 5.28 -11.29
C GLU A 7 23.11 4.38 -10.76
N ILE A 8 23.49 3.20 -10.25
CA ILE A 8 22.54 2.25 -9.62
C ILE A 8 22.60 2.47 -8.11
N VAL A 9 21.49 2.92 -7.54
CA VAL A 9 21.36 3.16 -6.09
C VAL A 9 20.42 2.12 -5.48
N ARG A 10 20.75 1.63 -4.28
CA ARG A 10 19.87 0.72 -3.53
C ARG A 10 18.72 1.52 -2.91
N GLY A 11 17.48 1.19 -3.26
CA GLY A 11 16.29 1.82 -2.67
C GLY A 11 16.14 1.54 -1.17
N SER A 12 15.48 2.46 -0.46
CA SER A 12 15.24 2.34 1.00
C SER A 12 14.26 1.23 1.37
N GLY A 13 13.55 0.68 0.38
CA GLY A 13 12.39 -0.19 0.58
C GLY A 13 11.07 0.58 0.62
N ASN A 14 11.10 1.91 0.73
CA ASN A 14 9.97 2.79 0.52
C ASN A 14 10.18 3.63 -0.75
N VAL A 15 9.60 3.19 -1.86
CA VAL A 15 9.70 3.88 -3.15
C VAL A 15 9.18 5.32 -3.09
N TYR A 16 8.18 5.61 -2.25
CA TYR A 16 7.68 6.97 -2.08
C TYR A 16 8.71 7.87 -1.39
N ALA A 17 9.43 7.33 -0.40
CA ALA A 17 10.52 8.06 0.26
C ALA A 17 11.69 8.28 -0.70
N ASP A 18 12.04 7.27 -1.50
CA ASP A 18 13.09 7.36 -2.52
C ASP A 18 12.76 8.45 -3.57
N MET A 19 11.47 8.73 -3.79
CA MET A 19 10.99 9.80 -4.67
C MET A 19 10.76 11.15 -3.96
N GLY A 20 11.10 11.26 -2.67
CA GLY A 20 10.94 12.51 -1.91
C GLY A 20 9.49 12.88 -1.60
N ASP A 21 8.58 11.91 -1.59
CA ASP A 21 7.16 12.14 -1.30
C ASP A 21 6.96 12.49 0.18
N PRO A 22 6.34 13.64 0.52
CA PRO A 22 6.15 14.04 1.91
C PRO A 22 5.21 13.09 2.68
N ASP A 23 4.36 12.34 1.98
CA ASP A 23 3.43 11.37 2.56
C ASP A 23 3.93 9.93 2.43
N ALA A 24 5.24 9.72 2.27
CA ALA A 24 5.82 8.44 1.91
C ALA A 24 5.35 7.27 2.77
N ASP A 25 5.42 7.39 4.10
CA ASP A 25 5.00 6.32 5.03
C ASP A 25 3.50 6.02 4.91
N THR A 26 2.68 7.05 4.76
CA THR A 26 1.22 6.90 4.60
C THR A 26 0.89 6.21 3.27
N LYS A 27 1.54 6.60 2.18
CA LYS A 27 1.34 5.99 0.85
C LYS A 27 1.82 4.55 0.83
N GLN A 28 2.98 4.27 1.44
CA GLN A 28 3.48 2.90 1.57
C GLN A 28 2.53 2.03 2.39
N MET A 29 2.03 2.53 3.52
CA MET A 29 1.08 1.79 4.35
C MET A 29 -0.21 1.49 3.58
N LYS A 30 -0.76 2.47 2.86
CA LYS A 30 -1.93 2.25 2.00
C LYS A 30 -1.65 1.19 0.93
N ALA A 31 -0.48 1.25 0.29
CA ALA A 31 -0.08 0.28 -0.73
C ALA A 31 0.01 -1.14 -0.17
N PHE A 32 0.62 -1.33 1.01
CA PHE A 32 0.68 -2.65 1.65
C PHE A 32 -0.69 -3.19 2.05
N LEU A 33 -1.55 -2.35 2.63
CA LEU A 33 -2.92 -2.75 2.98
C LEU A 33 -3.72 -3.13 1.73
N ALA A 34 -3.62 -2.34 0.65
CA ALA A 34 -4.27 -2.64 -0.62
C ALA A 34 -3.73 -3.94 -1.25
N ALA A 35 -2.43 -4.16 -1.20
CA ALA A 35 -1.80 -5.39 -1.69
C ALA A 35 -2.34 -6.62 -0.95
N GLU A 36 -2.49 -6.57 0.38
CA GLU A 36 -3.07 -7.69 1.14
C GLU A 36 -4.55 -7.89 0.79
N ILE A 37 -5.33 -6.81 0.60
CA ILE A 37 -6.72 -6.92 0.12
C ILE A 37 -6.73 -7.66 -1.22
N ILE A 38 -5.96 -7.21 -2.21
CA ILE A 38 -5.88 -7.82 -3.54
C ILE A 38 -5.49 -9.30 -3.42
N ALA A 39 -4.48 -9.62 -2.60
CA ALA A 39 -4.03 -10.98 -2.37
C ALA A 39 -5.15 -11.88 -1.80
N VAL A 40 -5.94 -11.38 -0.84
CA VAL A 40 -7.09 -12.13 -0.31
C VAL A 40 -8.18 -12.30 -1.36
N LEU A 41 -8.53 -11.24 -2.11
CA LEU A 41 -9.53 -11.32 -3.18
C LEU A 41 -9.15 -12.35 -4.24
N ASN A 42 -7.87 -12.40 -4.62
CA ASN A 42 -7.36 -13.34 -5.61
C ASN A 42 -7.32 -14.77 -5.07
N ARG A 43 -6.79 -14.99 -3.86
CA ARG A 43 -6.75 -16.32 -3.23
C ARG A 43 -8.13 -16.94 -3.02
N ARG A 44 -9.14 -16.12 -2.71
CA ARG A 44 -10.53 -16.55 -2.54
C ARG A 44 -11.33 -16.53 -3.86
N HIS A 45 -10.70 -16.21 -4.99
CA HIS A 45 -11.34 -16.07 -6.31
C HIS A 45 -12.61 -15.20 -6.30
N LEU A 46 -12.61 -14.13 -5.49
CA LEU A 46 -13.78 -13.28 -5.35
C LEU A 46 -13.96 -12.40 -6.59
N THR A 47 -15.18 -12.42 -7.14
CA THR A 47 -15.60 -11.42 -8.12
C THR A 47 -15.70 -10.04 -7.46
N VAL A 48 -15.73 -8.97 -8.24
CA VAL A 48 -15.92 -7.61 -7.73
C VAL A 48 -17.22 -7.49 -6.93
N ARG A 49 -18.30 -8.11 -7.39
CA ARG A 49 -19.61 -8.10 -6.72
C ARG A 49 -19.58 -8.87 -5.40
N ALA A 50 -19.07 -10.10 -5.40
CA ALA A 50 -18.95 -10.90 -4.19
C ALA A 50 -18.06 -10.23 -3.13
N ALA A 51 -16.96 -9.61 -3.57
CA ALA A 51 -16.09 -8.83 -2.69
C ALA A 51 -16.82 -7.63 -2.09
N ALA A 52 -17.58 -6.89 -2.89
CA ALA A 52 -18.36 -5.74 -2.43
C ALA A 52 -19.42 -6.14 -1.39
N GLU A 53 -20.14 -7.24 -1.63
CA GLU A 53 -21.12 -7.80 -0.69
C GLU A 53 -20.46 -8.23 0.62
N LEU A 54 -19.38 -9.01 0.55
CA LEU A 54 -18.67 -9.50 1.73
C LEU A 54 -18.07 -8.36 2.57
N THR A 55 -17.50 -7.37 1.90
CA THR A 55 -16.77 -6.28 2.55
C THR A 55 -17.61 -5.04 2.78
N GLY A 56 -18.87 -5.00 2.38
CA GLY A 56 -19.77 -3.85 2.56
C GLY A 56 -19.24 -2.52 1.99
N VAL A 57 -18.39 -2.56 0.97
CA VAL A 57 -17.97 -1.38 0.20
C VAL A 57 -18.55 -1.44 -1.21
N THR A 58 -18.47 -0.34 -1.96
CA THR A 58 -19.02 -0.34 -3.32
C THR A 58 -18.17 -1.19 -4.27
N PRO A 59 -18.77 -1.77 -5.33
CA PRO A 59 -18.01 -2.42 -6.41
C PRO A 59 -16.91 -1.51 -7.01
N SER A 60 -17.18 -0.21 -7.15
CA SER A 60 -16.21 0.77 -7.61
C SER A 60 -15.01 0.87 -6.67
N ASP A 61 -15.23 0.80 -5.36
CA ASP A 61 -14.12 0.83 -4.40
C ASP A 61 -13.26 -0.43 -4.48
N ILE A 62 -13.86 -1.61 -4.69
CA ILE A 62 -13.09 -2.84 -4.93
C ILE A 62 -12.22 -2.70 -6.19
N SER A 63 -12.77 -2.17 -7.29
CA SER A 63 -12.00 -1.94 -8.52
C SER A 63 -10.88 -0.92 -8.30
N ASN A 64 -11.12 0.15 -7.55
CA ASN A 64 -10.10 1.15 -7.25
C ASN A 64 -8.95 0.56 -6.41
N VAL A 65 -9.25 -0.29 -5.43
CA VAL A 65 -8.22 -1.00 -4.67
C VAL A 65 -7.41 -1.92 -5.58
N ARG A 66 -8.06 -2.71 -6.44
CA ARG A 66 -7.37 -3.61 -7.41
C ARG A 66 -6.43 -2.88 -8.36
N ASN A 67 -6.78 -1.66 -8.75
CA ASN A 67 -5.99 -0.83 -9.65
C ASN A 67 -5.02 0.11 -8.90
N ALA A 68 -4.85 -0.06 -7.60
CA ALA A 68 -4.02 0.81 -6.75
C ALA A 68 -4.37 2.31 -6.80
N HIS A 69 -5.62 2.64 -7.12
CA HIS A 69 -6.15 4.01 -7.08
C HIS A 69 -6.56 4.39 -5.65
N LEU A 70 -5.56 4.60 -4.79
CA LEU A 70 -5.74 4.71 -3.34
C LEU A 70 -5.92 6.15 -2.81
N GLY A 71 -5.90 7.16 -3.69
CA GLY A 71 -5.93 8.58 -3.28
C GLY A 71 -7.09 8.93 -2.34
N LYS A 72 -8.29 8.40 -2.62
CA LYS A 72 -9.51 8.62 -1.81
C LYS A 72 -9.65 7.70 -0.59
N PHE A 73 -8.75 6.74 -0.41
CA PHE A 73 -8.85 5.77 0.69
C PHE A 73 -8.06 6.26 1.90
N THR A 74 -8.70 6.26 3.06
CA THR A 74 -8.02 6.38 4.35
C THR A 74 -7.46 5.01 4.76
N ILE A 75 -6.42 5.02 5.61
CA ILE A 75 -5.86 3.77 6.19
C ILE A 75 -6.95 3.00 6.94
N ASP A 76 -7.71 3.68 7.80
CA ASP A 76 -8.85 3.14 8.54
C ASP A 76 -9.87 2.43 7.63
N ARG A 77 -10.17 3.00 6.46
CA ARG A 77 -11.07 2.36 5.48
C ARG A 77 -10.50 1.06 4.92
N LEU A 78 -9.21 1.01 4.60
CA LEU A 78 -8.54 -0.22 4.12
C LEU A 78 -8.46 -1.27 5.22
N VAL A 79 -8.19 -0.87 6.46
CA VAL A 79 -8.19 -1.76 7.64
C VAL A 79 -9.57 -2.37 7.86
N ARG A 80 -10.66 -1.59 7.75
CA ARG A 80 -12.03 -2.15 7.84
C ARG A 80 -12.32 -3.18 6.76
N VAL A 81 -11.85 -2.98 5.53
CA VAL A 81 -12.00 -3.96 4.46
C VAL A 81 -11.24 -5.24 4.80
N LEU A 82 -10.01 -5.15 5.28
CA LEU A 82 -9.23 -6.30 5.73
C LEU A 82 -9.89 -7.07 6.88
N ASN A 83 -10.44 -6.36 7.87
CA ASN A 83 -11.17 -6.99 8.97
C ASN A 83 -12.38 -7.80 8.47
N ARG A 84 -13.12 -7.28 7.48
CA ARG A 84 -14.24 -8.00 6.83
C ARG A 84 -13.78 -9.15 5.92
N LEU A 85 -12.49 -9.21 5.60
CA LEU A 85 -11.85 -10.31 4.89
C LEU A 85 -11.12 -11.27 5.85
N ASP A 86 -11.46 -11.25 7.14
CA ASP A 86 -10.87 -12.07 8.21
C ASP A 86 -9.35 -11.88 8.30
N ARG A 87 -8.89 -10.63 8.19
CA ARG A 87 -7.48 -10.26 8.35
C ARG A 87 -7.34 -9.27 9.49
N LYS A 88 -6.53 -9.65 10.49
CA LYS A 88 -6.10 -8.77 11.56
C LYS A 88 -4.93 -7.92 11.09
N VAL A 89 -5.03 -6.61 11.26
CA VAL A 89 -3.94 -5.67 10.99
C VAL A 89 -3.20 -5.35 12.29
N THR A 90 -1.87 -5.35 12.24
CA THR A 90 -1.00 -4.88 13.33
C THR A 90 -0.06 -3.82 12.77
N VAL A 91 0.19 -2.77 13.55
CA VAL A 91 1.07 -1.67 13.16
C VAL A 91 2.21 -1.59 14.16
N THR A 92 3.43 -1.57 13.66
CA THR A 92 4.64 -1.30 14.43
C THR A 92 5.17 0.06 14.01
N VAL A 93 5.50 0.90 14.99
CA VAL A 93 6.15 2.19 14.77
C VAL A 93 7.56 2.11 15.30
N GLU A 94 8.53 2.44 14.47
CA GLU A 94 9.94 2.39 14.80
C GLU A 94 10.52 3.80 14.91
N LYS A 95 11.59 3.95 15.69
CA LYS A 95 12.32 5.20 15.76
C LYS A 95 13.10 5.39 14.47
N THR A 96 12.81 6.46 13.74
CA THR A 96 13.67 6.88 12.62
C THR A 96 15.05 7.23 13.20
N GLY A 97 16.10 6.57 12.72
CA GLY A 97 17.47 6.93 13.08
C GLY A 97 17.69 8.40 12.75
N ARG A 98 18.24 9.18 13.70
CA ARG A 98 18.91 10.44 13.31
C ARG A 98 20.03 10.00 12.38
N GLY A 99 19.96 10.38 11.10
CA GLY A 99 21.02 10.09 10.15
C GLY A 99 22.34 10.44 10.81
N THR A 100 23.22 9.45 10.96
CA THR A 100 24.60 9.73 11.32
C THR A 100 25.14 10.56 10.17
N VAL A 101 25.27 11.87 10.38
CA VAL A 101 26.12 12.69 9.52
C VAL A 101 27.50 12.08 9.70
N ALA A 102 27.96 11.36 8.69
CA ALA A 102 29.34 10.91 8.63
C ALA A 102 30.20 12.18 8.72
N ALA A 103 30.93 12.29 9.82
CA ALA A 103 31.99 13.27 10.00
C ALA A 103 33.25 12.83 9.24
#